data_AF-A0AA85J1T0-F1
#
_entry.id   AF-A0AA85J1T0-F1
#
_cell.length_a   1.000
_cell.length_b   1.000
_cell.length_c   1.000
_cell.angle_alpha   90.00
_cell.angle_beta   90.00
_cell.angle_gamma   90.00
#
_symmetry.space_group_name_H-M   'P 1'
#
loop_
_entity.id
_entity.type
_entity.pdbx_description
1 polymer ?
#
loop_
_entity_poly.entity_id
_entity_poly.type
_entity_poly.pdbx_seq_one_letter_code
_entity_poly.pdbx_strand_id
1 'polypeptide(L)'
;MQRQVSEIQKKLDQFDSMSLPISNTTESRSDIGQVKSLLDVTQNKLLNLDPIACLLERHPKISPDNLNKAENLIDCLATEVMKRITSSHQAIVYNVPDSLPLKTVRHKILICCGMASVPCECKRLRKKSNQANCPIIFKFSNSLDASKFTKCQDHLRLNSSYKSITVAQDKTPCQRRIMRSNNLVTSSSFDLPKKDRAQQQTPSAETSIQQTTQQPHLPMELGTDLDTSTPVNKASSKDVKMTRTSASCSKKFPPNVVTSPR
;
A
#
# COMPACT_ATOMS: atom_id res chain seq x y z
N MET A 1 31.75 55.00 -45.57
CA MET A 1 30.67 54.50 -44.68
C MET A 1 29.47 53.92 -45.44
N GLN A 2 28.83 54.63 -46.39
CA GLN A 2 27.63 54.11 -47.07
C GLN A 2 27.81 52.79 -47.84
N ARG A 3 29.00 52.51 -48.42
CA ARG A 3 29.27 51.21 -49.08
C ARG A 3 29.27 50.02 -48.12
N GLN A 4 29.80 50.17 -46.90
CA GLN A 4 29.87 49.05 -45.94
C GLN A 4 28.50 48.71 -45.35
N VAL A 5 27.62 49.71 -45.17
CA VAL A 5 26.24 49.46 -44.70
C VAL A 5 25.44 48.69 -45.75
N SER A 6 25.61 49.00 -47.04
CA SER A 6 24.92 48.27 -48.12
C SER A 6 25.42 46.82 -48.26
N GLU A 7 26.69 46.56 -47.99
CA GLU A 7 27.26 45.22 -48.07
C GLU A 7 26.85 44.34 -46.87
N ILE A 8 26.68 44.93 -45.68
CA ILE A 8 26.11 44.25 -44.51
C ILE A 8 24.63 43.94 -44.74
N GLN A 9 23.85 44.87 -45.28
CA GLN A 9 22.44 44.63 -45.57
C GLN A 9 22.25 43.51 -46.60
N LYS A 10 23.09 43.51 -47.65
CA LYS A 10 23.06 42.45 -48.68
C LYS A 10 23.43 41.07 -48.12
N LYS A 11 24.32 41.00 -47.13
CA LYS A 11 24.65 39.75 -46.43
C LYS A 11 23.55 39.30 -45.47
N LEU A 12 22.81 40.24 -44.87
CA LEU A 12 21.65 39.94 -44.03
C LEU A 12 20.50 39.34 -44.86
N ASP A 13 20.19 39.95 -46.01
CA ASP A 13 19.13 39.49 -46.90
C ASP A 13 19.48 38.12 -47.53
N GLN A 14 20.78 37.86 -47.74
CA GLN A 14 21.27 36.56 -48.22
C GLN A 14 21.22 35.46 -47.13
N PHE A 15 21.25 35.83 -45.84
CA PHE A 15 21.14 34.88 -44.73
C PHE A 15 19.68 34.42 -44.52
N ASP A 16 18.70 35.31 -44.66
CA ASP A 16 17.28 34.94 -44.64
C ASP A 16 16.88 34.04 -45.82
N SER A 17 17.62 34.14 -46.93
CA SER A 17 17.43 33.29 -48.12
C SER A 17 18.00 31.86 -47.96
N MET A 18 18.78 31.59 -46.91
CA MET A 18 19.36 30.28 -46.60
C MET A 18 18.64 29.54 -45.46
N SER A 19 17.39 29.93 -45.16
CA SER A 19 16.48 29.12 -44.35
C SER A 19 16.26 27.77 -45.04
N LEU A 20 17.07 26.78 -44.65
CA LEU A 20 16.88 25.39 -45.01
C LEU A 20 15.45 24.97 -44.64
N PRO A 21 14.77 24.18 -45.49
CA PRO A 21 13.48 23.63 -45.14
C PRO A 21 13.67 22.69 -43.95
N ILE A 22 13.30 23.16 -42.76
CA ILE A 22 13.09 22.30 -41.60
C ILE A 22 11.79 21.53 -41.85
N SER A 23 11.83 20.61 -42.80
CA SER A 23 10.85 19.54 -42.93
C SER A 23 11.08 18.60 -41.77
N ASN A 24 10.39 18.86 -40.63
CA ASN A 24 10.03 17.93 -39.54
C ASN A 24 9.31 18.65 -38.36
N THR A 25 8.44 19.64 -38.62
CA THR A 25 7.85 20.52 -37.57
C THR A 25 6.44 20.14 -37.08
N THR A 26 5.87 19.04 -37.55
CA THR A 26 4.54 18.58 -37.07
C THR A 26 4.61 17.75 -35.79
N GLU A 27 5.66 16.95 -35.59
CA GLU A 27 5.89 16.24 -34.32
C GLU A 27 6.24 17.20 -33.17
N SER A 28 7.17 18.14 -33.41
CA SER A 28 7.64 19.06 -32.37
C SER A 28 6.56 20.01 -31.84
N ARG A 29 5.55 20.36 -32.65
CA ARG A 29 4.41 21.18 -32.20
C ARG A 29 3.45 20.40 -31.30
N SER A 30 3.28 19.10 -31.54
CA SER A 30 2.52 18.20 -30.67
C SER A 30 3.20 18.06 -29.31
N ASP A 31 4.52 17.92 -29.31
CA ASP A 31 5.31 17.75 -28.08
C ASP A 31 5.27 19.00 -27.20
N ILE A 32 5.38 20.20 -27.78
CA ILE A 32 5.27 21.47 -27.03
C ILE A 32 3.87 21.60 -26.40
N GLY A 33 2.82 21.18 -27.11
CA GLY A 33 1.46 21.17 -26.57
C GLY A 33 1.32 20.22 -25.38
N GLN A 34 1.86 19.01 -25.50
CA GLN A 34 1.88 18.02 -24.42
C GLN A 34 2.65 18.54 -23.20
N VAL A 35 3.84 19.11 -23.40
CA VAL A 35 4.66 19.69 -22.32
C VAL A 35 3.92 20.81 -21.59
N LYS A 36 3.26 21.73 -22.32
CA LYS A 36 2.46 22.81 -21.69
C LYS A 36 1.32 22.24 -20.86
N SER A 37 0.57 21.27 -21.38
CA SER A 37 -0.50 20.62 -20.62
C SER A 37 0.01 19.89 -19.38
N LEU A 38 1.19 19.25 -19.45
CA LEU A 38 1.81 18.58 -18.32
C LEU A 38 2.27 19.59 -17.27
N LEU A 39 2.78 20.75 -17.69
CA LEU A 39 3.16 21.85 -16.82
C LEU A 39 1.94 22.38 -16.07
N ASP A 40 0.84 22.68 -16.76
CA ASP A 40 -0.41 23.14 -16.14
C ASP A 40 -0.97 22.12 -15.14
N VAL A 41 -0.96 20.84 -15.49
CA VAL A 41 -1.37 19.76 -14.57
C VAL A 41 -0.46 19.69 -13.35
N THR A 42 0.84 19.88 -13.52
CA THR A 42 1.82 19.84 -12.42
C THR A 42 1.68 21.06 -11.52
N GLN A 43 1.52 22.24 -12.09
CA GLN A 43 1.32 23.48 -11.36
C GLN A 43 0.02 23.43 -10.55
N ASN A 44 -1.08 22.95 -11.15
CA ASN A 44 -2.34 22.72 -10.42
C ASN A 44 -2.22 21.69 -9.30
N LYS A 45 -1.36 20.67 -9.44
CA LYS A 45 -1.10 19.72 -8.35
C LYS A 45 -0.33 20.38 -7.21
N LEU A 46 0.63 21.25 -7.51
CA LEU A 46 1.43 21.98 -6.53
C LEU A 46 0.60 23.00 -5.74
N LEU A 47 -0.43 23.62 -6.34
CA LEU A 47 -1.35 24.51 -5.63
C LEU A 47 -2.07 23.82 -4.44
N ASN A 48 -2.25 22.49 -4.48
CA ASN A 48 -2.80 21.75 -3.34
C ASN A 48 -1.85 21.66 -2.14
N LEU A 49 -0.58 22.04 -2.32
CA LEU A 49 0.44 22.12 -1.27
C LEU A 49 0.62 23.54 -0.73
N ASP A 50 -0.12 24.53 -1.26
CA ASP A 50 -0.08 25.92 -0.80
C ASP A 50 -0.24 26.05 0.73
N PRO A 51 -1.11 25.29 1.41
CA PRO A 51 -1.20 25.37 2.87
C PRO A 51 0.13 25.04 3.57
N ILE A 52 0.92 24.11 3.03
CA ILE A 52 2.23 23.76 3.57
C ILE A 52 3.29 24.79 3.15
N ALA A 53 3.20 25.35 1.94
CA ALA A 53 4.10 26.41 1.51
C ALA A 53 4.03 27.63 2.45
N CYS A 54 2.83 27.97 2.94
CA CYS A 54 2.65 29.01 3.96
C CYS A 54 3.43 28.76 5.25
N LEU A 55 3.74 27.50 5.60
CA LEU A 55 4.56 27.17 6.79
C LEU A 55 6.07 27.39 6.55
N LEU A 56 6.52 27.30 5.30
CA LEU A 56 7.93 27.43 4.92
C LEU A 56 8.34 28.89 4.71
N GLU A 57 7.39 29.72 4.28
CA GLU A 57 7.63 31.15 4.14
C GLU A 57 7.70 31.80 5.52
N ARG A 58 8.78 32.53 5.79
CA ARG A 58 8.92 33.39 6.98
C ARG A 58 8.02 34.62 6.81
N HIS A 59 6.71 34.41 6.72
CA HIS A 59 5.74 35.48 6.64
C HIS A 59 5.35 35.94 8.04
N PRO A 60 5.37 37.26 8.32
CA PRO A 60 5.10 37.77 9.66
C PRO A 60 3.64 37.59 10.12
N LYS A 61 2.71 37.15 9.24
CA LYS A 61 1.28 37.01 9.52
C LYS A 61 0.64 35.87 8.72
N ILE A 62 0.89 34.62 9.11
CA ILE A 62 0.14 33.47 8.58
C ILE A 62 -1.26 33.51 9.20
N SER A 63 -2.32 33.41 8.38
CA SER A 63 -3.69 33.37 8.91
C SER A 63 -3.95 32.07 9.69
N PRO A 64 -4.72 32.10 10.78
CA PRO A 64 -5.04 30.89 11.55
C PRO A 64 -5.77 29.84 10.71
N ASP A 65 -6.57 30.27 9.73
CA ASP A 65 -7.25 29.37 8.79
C ASP A 65 -6.27 28.59 7.91
N ASN A 66 -5.20 29.24 7.46
CA ASN A 66 -4.17 28.58 6.65
C ASN A 66 -3.35 27.59 7.50
N LEU A 67 -3.06 27.93 8.76
CA LEU A 67 -2.43 27.00 9.70
C LEU A 67 -3.28 25.74 9.92
N ASN A 68 -4.58 25.91 10.19
CA ASN A 68 -5.49 24.78 10.38
C ASN A 68 -5.62 23.93 9.09
N LYS A 69 -5.63 24.54 7.90
CA LYS A 69 -5.60 23.78 6.63
C LYS A 69 -4.30 22.99 6.48
N ALA A 70 -3.15 23.59 6.83
CA ALA A 70 -1.85 22.94 6.76
C ALA A 70 -1.74 21.75 7.72
N GLU A 71 -2.18 21.93 8.97
CA GLU A 71 -2.24 20.87 9.98
C GLU A 71 -3.09 19.70 9.50
N ASN A 72 -4.32 19.96 9.03
CA ASN A 72 -5.20 18.91 8.51
C ASN A 72 -4.59 18.19 7.29
N LEU A 73 -3.87 18.91 6.42
CA LEU A 73 -3.18 18.31 5.28
C LEU A 73 -2.02 17.41 5.73
N ILE A 74 -1.22 17.84 6.70
CA ILE A 74 -0.14 17.04 7.29
C ILE A 74 -0.70 15.76 7.92
N ASP A 75 -1.77 15.86 8.70
CA ASP A 75 -2.46 14.71 9.30
C ASP A 75 -2.96 13.71 8.24
N CYS A 76 -3.57 14.24 7.16
CA CYS A 76 -4.03 13.43 6.04
C CYS A 76 -2.86 12.73 5.33
N LEU A 77 -1.75 13.44 5.10
CA LEU A 77 -0.55 12.90 4.48
C LEU A 77 0.09 11.82 5.36
N ALA A 78 0.26 12.08 6.65
CA ALA A 78 0.81 11.11 7.60
C ALA A 78 -0.04 9.83 7.62
N THR A 79 -1.37 9.98 7.73
CA THR A 79 -2.32 8.86 7.70
C THR A 79 -2.21 8.07 6.40
N GLU A 80 -2.12 8.75 5.27
CA GLU A 80 -1.99 8.12 3.95
C GLU A 80 -0.65 7.40 3.79
N VAL A 81 0.47 7.99 4.24
CA VAL A 81 1.79 7.36 4.23
C VAL A 81 1.78 6.07 5.05
N MET A 82 1.23 6.10 6.26
CA MET A 82 1.10 4.91 7.11
C MET A 82 0.27 3.80 6.44
N LYS A 83 -0.83 4.18 5.77
CA LYS A 83 -1.65 3.25 4.98
C LYS A 83 -0.87 2.66 3.80
N ARG A 84 -0.06 3.46 3.11
CA ARG A 84 0.79 2.99 1.98
C ARG A 84 1.88 2.05 2.45
N ILE A 85 2.53 2.33 3.58
CA ILE A 85 3.50 1.42 4.18
C ILE A 85 2.80 0.10 4.49
N THR A 86 1.64 0.15 5.14
CA THR A 86 0.86 -1.06 5.46
C THR A 86 0.42 -1.81 4.21
N SER A 87 -0.04 -1.13 3.16
CA SER A 87 -0.48 -1.76 1.90
C SER A 87 0.70 -2.30 1.06
N SER A 88 1.89 -1.73 1.21
CA SER A 88 3.10 -2.21 0.50
C SER A 88 3.52 -3.63 0.90
N HIS A 89 3.12 -4.07 2.10
CA HIS A 89 3.31 -5.43 2.60
C HIS A 89 2.19 -6.38 2.16
N GLN A 90 1.26 -5.92 1.32
CA GLN A 90 0.05 -6.64 1.00
C GLN A 90 -0.14 -6.83 -0.51
N ALA A 91 -0.63 -8.00 -0.87
CA ALA A 91 -1.05 -8.33 -2.23
C ALA A 91 -2.48 -8.88 -2.20
N ILE A 92 -3.24 -8.63 -3.26
CA ILE A 92 -4.61 -9.11 -3.41
C ILE A 92 -4.64 -10.09 -4.57
N VAL A 93 -5.23 -11.24 -4.33
CA VAL A 93 -5.48 -12.29 -5.32
C VAL A 93 -6.97 -12.33 -5.63
N TYR A 94 -7.31 -12.23 -6.90
CA TYR A 94 -8.67 -12.24 -7.42
C TYR A 94 -8.98 -13.58 -8.10
N ASN A 95 -10.28 -13.84 -8.31
CA ASN A 95 -10.81 -14.97 -9.07
C ASN A 95 -10.45 -16.36 -8.50
N VAL A 96 -10.13 -16.45 -7.21
CA VAL A 96 -9.96 -17.74 -6.54
C VAL A 96 -11.34 -18.32 -6.18
N PRO A 97 -11.65 -19.57 -6.57
CA PRO A 97 -12.92 -20.19 -6.18
C PRO A 97 -13.16 -20.15 -4.67
N ASP A 98 -14.37 -19.78 -4.27
CA ASP A 98 -14.75 -19.68 -2.86
C ASP A 98 -14.87 -21.05 -2.17
N SER A 99 -15.08 -22.12 -2.95
CA SER A 99 -15.11 -23.50 -2.47
C SER A 99 -13.76 -24.01 -1.93
N LEU A 100 -12.64 -23.36 -2.29
CA LEU A 100 -11.33 -23.80 -1.86
C LEU A 100 -10.98 -23.29 -0.45
N PRO A 101 -10.52 -24.18 0.46
CA PRO A 101 -10.04 -23.78 1.77
C PRO A 101 -8.84 -22.83 1.66
N LEU A 102 -8.85 -21.78 2.49
CA LEU A 102 -7.83 -20.71 2.43
C LEU A 102 -6.40 -21.22 2.65
N LYS A 103 -6.22 -22.21 3.55
CA LYS A 103 -4.93 -22.86 3.82
C LYS A 103 -4.36 -23.53 2.57
N THR A 104 -5.20 -24.24 1.83
CA THR A 104 -4.83 -24.93 0.58
C THR A 104 -4.50 -23.94 -0.53
N VAL A 105 -5.34 -22.91 -0.71
CA VAL A 105 -5.11 -21.83 -1.68
C VAL A 105 -3.76 -21.17 -1.42
N ARG A 106 -3.52 -20.73 -0.19
CA ARG A 106 -2.27 -20.10 0.22
C ARG A 106 -1.06 -20.96 -0.15
N HIS A 107 -1.07 -22.22 0.27
CA HIS A 107 0.06 -23.13 0.06
C HIS A 107 0.36 -23.35 -1.43
N LYS A 108 -0.68 -23.64 -2.23
CA LYS A 108 -0.50 -23.92 -3.66
C LYS A 108 -0.06 -22.68 -4.44
N ILE A 109 -0.63 -21.51 -4.18
CA ILE A 109 -0.23 -20.26 -4.85
C ILE A 109 1.24 -19.94 -4.49
N LEU A 110 1.62 -20.02 -3.22
CA LEU A 110 3.00 -19.77 -2.80
C LEU A 110 4.00 -20.75 -3.44
N ILE A 111 3.66 -22.03 -3.57
CA ILE A 111 4.49 -22.99 -4.31
C ILE A 111 4.67 -22.57 -5.76
N CYS A 112 3.59 -22.20 -6.45
CA CYS A 112 3.66 -21.77 -7.86
C CYS A 112 4.52 -20.51 -8.03
N CYS A 113 4.53 -19.63 -7.03
CA CYS A 113 5.37 -18.44 -7.00
C CYS A 113 6.84 -18.71 -6.57
N GLY A 114 7.21 -19.95 -6.23
CA GLY A 114 8.54 -20.25 -5.68
C GLY A 114 8.79 -19.63 -4.29
N MET A 115 7.73 -19.47 -3.49
CA MET A 115 7.72 -18.78 -2.20
C MET A 115 7.12 -19.65 -1.08
N ALA A 116 7.24 -20.97 -1.18
CA ALA A 116 6.58 -21.92 -0.27
C ALA A 116 6.97 -21.76 1.21
N SER A 117 8.20 -21.32 1.49
CA SER A 117 8.73 -21.10 2.85
C SER A 117 8.43 -19.72 3.43
N VAL A 118 7.90 -18.79 2.62
CA VAL A 118 7.70 -17.40 3.04
C VAL A 118 6.51 -17.31 4.01
N PRO A 119 6.71 -16.77 5.24
CA PRO A 119 5.60 -16.55 6.15
C PRO A 119 4.69 -15.46 5.59
N CYS A 120 3.39 -15.74 5.58
CA CYS A 120 2.37 -14.75 5.25
C CYS A 120 1.11 -15.02 6.07
N GLU A 121 0.15 -14.10 6.03
CA GLU A 121 -1.20 -14.32 6.51
C GLU A 121 -2.16 -14.13 5.35
N CYS A 122 -3.25 -14.90 5.31
CA CYS A 122 -4.26 -14.77 4.28
C CYS A 122 -5.61 -14.52 4.91
N LYS A 123 -6.41 -13.63 4.31
CA LYS A 123 -7.81 -13.40 4.70
C LYS A 123 -8.67 -13.19 3.46
N ARG A 124 -9.86 -13.80 3.41
CA ARG A 124 -10.86 -13.49 2.38
C ARG A 124 -11.46 -12.11 2.64
N LEU A 125 -11.54 -11.30 1.59
CA LEU A 125 -12.19 -10.00 1.57
C LEU A 125 -13.67 -10.15 1.17
N ARG A 126 -14.47 -9.13 1.47
CA ARG A 126 -15.88 -9.09 1.08
C ARG A 126 -16.00 -9.05 -0.45
N LYS A 127 -16.86 -9.91 -1.01
CA LYS A 127 -17.21 -9.90 -2.44
C LYS A 127 -17.99 -8.65 -2.83
N LYS A 128 -17.79 -8.19 -4.07
CA LYS A 128 -18.52 -7.05 -4.63
C LYS A 128 -19.97 -7.40 -5.00
N SER A 129 -20.22 -8.64 -5.45
CA SER A 129 -21.54 -9.13 -5.85
C SER A 129 -21.64 -10.63 -5.55
N ASN A 130 -22.85 -11.21 -5.64
CA ASN A 130 -23.05 -12.63 -5.35
C ASN A 130 -22.40 -13.59 -6.35
N GLN A 131 -22.23 -13.15 -7.59
CA GLN A 131 -21.59 -13.94 -8.65
C GLN A 131 -20.05 -13.82 -8.66
N ALA A 132 -19.50 -12.82 -7.96
CA ALA A 132 -18.06 -12.63 -7.88
C ALA A 132 -17.45 -13.47 -6.75
N ASN A 133 -16.30 -14.08 -7.04
CA ASN A 133 -15.48 -14.75 -6.03
C ASN A 133 -14.93 -13.72 -5.01
N CYS A 134 -14.75 -14.15 -3.75
CA CYS A 134 -14.16 -13.33 -2.71
C CYS A 134 -12.66 -13.13 -2.97
N PRO A 135 -12.16 -11.89 -3.14
CA PRO A 135 -10.72 -11.64 -3.24
C PRO A 135 -10.01 -12.09 -1.96
N ILE A 136 -8.73 -12.46 -2.05
CA ILE A 136 -7.93 -12.89 -0.91
C ILE A 136 -6.79 -11.90 -0.73
N ILE A 137 -6.67 -11.31 0.46
CA ILE A 137 -5.51 -10.50 0.82
C ILE A 137 -4.43 -11.39 1.42
N PHE A 138 -3.22 -11.26 0.91
CA PHE A 138 -1.99 -11.86 1.43
C PHE A 138 -1.19 -10.76 2.12
N LYS A 139 -0.87 -10.95 3.40
CA LYS A 139 -0.04 -10.05 4.20
C LYS A 139 1.32 -10.70 4.41
N PHE A 140 2.38 -10.02 4.02
CA PHE A 140 3.75 -10.48 4.17
C PHE A 140 4.43 -9.70 5.29
N SER A 141 5.46 -10.29 5.91
CA SER A 141 6.25 -9.59 6.92
C SER A 141 7.14 -8.49 6.33
N ASN A 142 7.44 -8.55 5.03
CA ASN A 142 8.26 -7.56 4.33
C ASN A 142 7.65 -7.20 2.96
N SER A 143 7.92 -5.99 2.49
CA SER A 143 7.40 -5.46 1.23
C SER A 143 8.08 -6.07 0.00
N LEU A 144 9.31 -6.59 0.15
CA LEU A 144 10.05 -7.27 -0.91
C LEU A 144 9.34 -8.55 -1.36
N ASP A 145 8.88 -9.36 -0.43
CA ASP A 145 8.11 -10.58 -0.67
C ASP A 145 6.77 -10.26 -1.30
N ALA A 146 6.06 -9.24 -0.80
CA ALA A 146 4.83 -8.79 -1.43
C ALA A 146 5.07 -8.36 -2.90
N SER A 147 6.15 -7.60 -3.15
CA SER A 147 6.53 -7.19 -4.51
C SER A 147 6.89 -8.39 -5.39
N LYS A 148 7.72 -9.32 -4.89
CA LYS A 148 8.08 -10.56 -5.60
C LYS A 148 6.83 -11.36 -5.95
N PHE A 149 5.91 -11.52 -4.99
CA PHE A 149 4.64 -12.21 -5.17
C PHE A 149 3.77 -11.57 -6.26
N THR A 150 3.67 -10.24 -6.30
CA THR A 150 2.92 -9.54 -7.37
C THR A 150 3.53 -9.73 -8.76
N LYS A 151 4.85 -9.95 -8.87
CA LYS A 151 5.55 -10.25 -10.13
C LYS A 151 5.41 -11.71 -10.56
N CYS A 152 4.93 -12.60 -9.69
CA CYS A 152 4.72 -14.02 -10.02
C CYS A 152 3.46 -14.29 -10.85
N GLN A 153 2.75 -13.25 -11.32
CA GLN A 153 1.54 -13.39 -12.14
C GLN A 153 1.73 -14.32 -13.34
N ASP A 154 2.87 -14.22 -14.03
CA ASP A 154 3.13 -15.03 -15.22
C ASP A 154 3.35 -16.52 -14.86
N HIS A 155 4.03 -16.78 -13.75
CA HIS A 155 4.20 -18.14 -13.22
C HIS A 155 2.85 -18.79 -12.87
N LEU A 156 1.92 -18.01 -12.33
CA LEU A 156 0.55 -18.49 -12.06
C LEU A 156 -0.22 -18.78 -13.34
N ARG A 157 -0.02 -17.99 -14.40
CA ARG A 157 -0.68 -18.19 -15.70
C ARG A 157 -0.19 -19.43 -16.43
N LEU A 158 1.06 -19.84 -16.23
CA LEU A 158 1.59 -21.09 -16.78
C LEU A 158 0.89 -22.33 -16.20
N ASN A 159 0.32 -22.23 -15.00
CA ASN A 159 -0.47 -23.29 -14.41
C ASN A 159 -1.94 -23.19 -14.87
N SER A 160 -2.42 -24.20 -15.61
CA SER A 160 -3.77 -24.22 -16.17
C SER A 160 -4.87 -24.04 -15.11
N SER A 161 -4.65 -24.51 -13.88
CA SER A 161 -5.61 -24.39 -12.77
C SER A 161 -5.73 -22.95 -12.23
N TYR A 162 -4.76 -22.08 -12.54
CA TYR A 162 -4.66 -20.72 -12.03
C TYR A 162 -4.63 -19.66 -13.12
N LYS A 163 -4.93 -20.03 -14.36
CA LYS A 163 -4.96 -19.12 -15.52
C LYS A 163 -5.88 -17.91 -15.31
N SER A 164 -7.00 -18.09 -14.61
CA SER A 164 -7.96 -17.03 -14.31
C SER A 164 -7.61 -16.18 -13.09
N ILE A 165 -6.62 -16.60 -12.29
CA ILE A 165 -6.20 -15.89 -11.08
C ILE A 165 -5.40 -14.65 -11.46
N THR A 166 -5.77 -13.53 -10.87
CA THR A 166 -5.06 -12.26 -11.01
C THR A 166 -4.48 -11.85 -9.66
N VAL A 167 -3.22 -11.46 -9.65
CA VAL A 167 -2.52 -10.90 -8.49
C VAL A 167 -2.28 -9.42 -8.73
N ALA A 168 -2.58 -8.60 -7.73
CA ALA A 168 -2.30 -7.18 -7.75
C ALA A 168 -1.74 -6.72 -6.41
N GLN A 169 -0.99 -5.63 -6.41
CA GLN A 169 -0.58 -4.96 -5.18
C GLN A 169 -1.80 -4.34 -4.49
N ASP A 170 -1.85 -4.40 -3.15
CA ASP A 170 -2.85 -3.61 -2.41
C ASP A 170 -2.51 -2.12 -2.50
N LYS A 171 -3.53 -1.32 -2.80
CA LYS A 171 -3.41 0.12 -3.02
C LYS A 171 -4.36 0.84 -2.10
N THR A 172 -3.93 1.93 -1.49
CA THR A 172 -4.78 2.75 -0.62
C THR A 172 -5.97 3.34 -1.41
N PRO A 173 -7.05 3.74 -0.73
CA PRO A 173 -8.16 4.45 -1.37
C PRO A 173 -7.69 5.67 -2.19
N CYS A 174 -6.72 6.45 -1.68
CA CYS A 174 -6.17 7.61 -2.37
C CYS A 174 -5.42 7.21 -3.64
N GLN A 175 -4.57 6.18 -3.59
CA GLN A 175 -3.89 5.64 -4.78
C GLN A 175 -4.90 5.16 -5.83
N ARG A 176 -5.95 4.44 -5.40
CA ARG A 176 -7.01 3.98 -6.30
C ARG A 176 -7.79 5.14 -6.94
N ARG A 177 -8.03 6.23 -6.20
CA ARG A 177 -8.70 7.43 -6.74
C ARG A 177 -7.85 8.07 -7.82
N ILE A 178 -6.56 8.30 -7.55
CA ILE A 178 -5.62 8.90 -8.51
C ILE A 178 -5.53 8.07 -9.80
N MET A 179 -5.49 6.74 -9.69
CA MET A 179 -5.44 5.87 -10.86
C MET A 179 -6.72 5.90 -11.70
N ARG A 180 -7.87 6.16 -11.10
CA ARG A 180 -9.14 6.32 -11.83
C ARG A 180 -9.23 7.71 -12.47
N SER A 181 -8.80 8.75 -11.76
CA SER A 181 -8.84 10.13 -12.26
C SER A 181 -7.84 10.35 -13.40
N ASN A 182 -6.70 9.68 -13.42
CA ASN A 182 -5.77 9.82 -14.56
C ASN A 182 -6.31 9.23 -15.87
N ASN A 183 -7.35 8.39 -15.80
CA ASN A 183 -8.07 7.90 -17.00
C ASN A 183 -9.27 8.80 -17.37
N LEU A 184 -9.64 9.76 -16.52
CA LEU A 184 -10.65 10.78 -16.77
C LEU A 184 -10.00 12.15 -16.57
N VAL A 185 -9.33 12.67 -17.60
CA VAL A 185 -8.81 14.04 -17.59
C VAL A 185 -9.96 15.01 -17.36
N THR A 186 -10.16 15.46 -16.12
CA THR A 186 -10.75 16.77 -15.77
C THR A 186 -10.70 17.01 -14.26
N SER A 187 -9.99 18.09 -13.89
CA SER A 187 -10.15 18.92 -12.69
C SER A 187 -11.12 18.42 -11.61
N SER A 188 -10.61 17.80 -10.55
CA SER A 188 -11.34 17.78 -9.27
C SER A 188 -10.41 18.15 -8.13
N SER A 189 -10.81 19.22 -7.44
CA SER A 189 -10.29 19.67 -6.15
C SER A 189 -10.29 18.51 -5.15
N PHE A 190 -9.24 18.40 -4.33
CA PHE A 190 -9.22 17.46 -3.23
C PHE A 190 -10.21 17.93 -2.16
N ASP A 191 -11.47 17.48 -2.25
CA ASP A 191 -12.39 17.57 -1.12
C ASP A 191 -11.85 16.71 0.02
N LEU A 192 -11.21 17.38 0.98
CA LEU A 192 -10.77 16.78 2.22
C LEU A 192 -12.00 16.16 2.90
N PRO A 193 -11.89 14.92 3.41
CA PRO A 193 -12.99 14.33 4.16
C PRO A 193 -13.27 15.23 5.37
N LYS A 194 -14.47 15.82 5.41
CA LYS A 194 -14.94 16.58 6.58
C LYS A 194 -14.82 15.64 7.78
N LYS A 195 -13.90 15.98 8.69
CA LYS A 195 -13.74 15.30 9.98
C LYS A 195 -15.02 15.59 10.74
N ASP A 196 -15.92 14.61 10.82
CA ASP A 196 -17.10 14.70 11.69
C ASP A 196 -16.59 14.93 13.11
N ARG A 197 -16.79 16.16 13.57
CA ARG A 197 -16.41 16.64 14.89
C ARG A 197 -17.37 15.97 15.88
N ALA A 198 -17.08 14.74 16.25
CA ALA A 198 -17.70 14.10 17.41
C ALA A 198 -17.46 15.02 18.62
N GLN A 199 -18.55 15.40 19.26
CA GLN A 199 -18.62 16.30 20.40
C GLN A 199 -17.66 15.84 21.51
N GLN A 200 -16.66 16.65 21.81
CA GLN A 200 -16.05 16.64 23.14
C GLN A 200 -17.07 17.28 24.09
N GLN A 201 -17.90 16.46 24.72
CA GLN A 201 -18.60 16.84 25.94
C GLN A 201 -17.58 16.81 27.09
N THR A 202 -17.27 17.99 27.61
CA THR A 202 -16.67 18.19 28.93
C THR A 202 -17.64 17.73 30.01
N PRO A 203 -17.22 16.90 30.98
CA PRO A 203 -18.03 16.63 32.16
C PRO A 203 -17.94 17.83 33.10
N SER A 204 -19.00 18.63 33.13
CA SER A 204 -19.22 19.61 34.18
C SER A 204 -19.63 18.88 35.45
N ALA A 205 -18.89 19.10 36.52
CA ALA A 205 -19.29 18.70 37.86
C ALA A 205 -20.50 19.52 38.28
N GLU A 206 -21.58 18.87 38.72
CA GLU A 206 -22.44 19.41 39.77
C GLU A 206 -23.31 18.33 40.41
N THR A 207 -23.33 18.44 41.73
CA THR A 207 -23.95 17.66 42.79
C THR A 207 -25.48 17.73 42.71
N SER A 208 -26.20 16.61 42.82
CA SER A 208 -27.36 16.55 43.73
C SER A 208 -27.86 15.13 43.96
N ILE A 209 -28.30 14.93 45.19
CA ILE A 209 -28.72 13.70 45.87
C ILE A 209 -30.21 13.46 45.57
N GLN A 210 -30.61 12.21 45.34
CA GLN A 210 -31.82 11.64 45.96
C GLN A 210 -31.90 10.12 45.81
N GLN A 211 -32.06 9.49 46.97
CA GLN A 211 -32.32 8.07 47.21
C GLN A 211 -33.74 7.70 46.76
N THR A 212 -33.92 6.51 46.18
CA THR A 212 -35.05 5.63 46.53
C THR A 212 -34.79 4.16 46.17
N THR A 213 -34.58 3.39 47.23
CA THR A 213 -34.97 2.00 47.52
C THR A 213 -35.65 1.18 46.40
N GLN A 214 -35.03 0.05 46.02
CA GLN A 214 -35.56 -1.32 46.26
C GLN A 214 -34.64 -2.40 45.65
N GLN A 215 -34.09 -3.25 46.52
CA GLN A 215 -33.41 -4.51 46.18
C GLN A 215 -34.43 -5.66 46.07
N PRO A 216 -34.11 -6.70 45.28
CA PRO A 216 -34.52 -8.06 45.59
C PRO A 216 -33.35 -8.89 46.14
N HIS A 217 -33.64 -9.56 47.26
CA HIS A 217 -32.86 -10.56 47.96
C HIS A 217 -32.33 -11.70 47.06
N LEU A 218 -31.07 -12.09 47.26
CA LEU A 218 -30.56 -13.43 46.95
C LEU A 218 -30.28 -14.17 48.27
N PRO A 219 -30.60 -15.48 48.37
CA PRO A 219 -30.34 -16.25 49.57
C PRO A 219 -28.89 -16.71 49.66
N MET A 220 -28.43 -16.71 50.90
CA MET A 220 -27.12 -17.09 51.41
C MET A 220 -27.15 -18.58 51.72
N GLU A 221 -26.27 -19.37 51.11
CA GLU A 221 -25.99 -20.75 51.51
C GLU A 221 -24.64 -20.81 52.23
N LEU A 222 -24.68 -21.54 53.34
CA LEU A 222 -23.73 -21.71 54.43
C LEU A 222 -23.08 -23.08 54.26
N GLY A 223 -21.76 -23.21 54.31
CA GLY A 223 -21.15 -24.53 54.22
C GLY A 223 -19.63 -24.63 54.29
N THR A 224 -19.15 -24.77 55.53
CA THR A 224 -18.03 -25.61 56.00
C THR A 224 -16.58 -25.34 55.58
N ASP A 225 -15.80 -25.04 56.63
CA ASP A 225 -14.37 -25.28 56.80
C ASP A 225 -13.94 -26.69 56.36
N LEU A 226 -12.76 -26.78 55.71
CA LEU A 226 -11.89 -27.95 55.85
C LEU A 226 -10.43 -27.56 55.58
N ASP A 227 -9.64 -27.63 56.65
CA ASP A 227 -8.18 -27.67 56.63
C ASP A 227 -7.66 -28.72 55.64
N THR A 228 -6.68 -28.36 54.80
CA THR A 228 -5.71 -29.33 54.29
C THR A 228 -4.36 -28.66 54.06
N SER A 229 -3.43 -29.09 54.90
CA SER A 229 -2.01 -28.79 54.94
C SER A 229 -1.20 -29.35 53.76
N THR A 230 -0.19 -28.57 53.33
CA THR A 230 1.12 -28.97 52.72
C THR A 230 1.16 -29.62 51.32
N PRO A 231 2.30 -29.63 50.57
CA PRO A 231 3.63 -29.03 50.81
C PRO A 231 4.22 -28.19 49.65
N VAL A 232 5.25 -27.42 50.01
CA VAL A 232 6.19 -26.72 49.12
C VAL A 232 6.99 -27.72 48.29
N ASN A 233 6.79 -27.73 46.97
CA ASN A 233 7.65 -28.46 46.04
C ASN A 233 8.70 -27.52 45.41
N LYS A 234 9.94 -27.70 45.86
CA LYS A 234 11.17 -27.34 45.15
C LYS A 234 11.29 -28.20 43.89
N ALA A 235 11.33 -27.60 42.71
CA ALA A 235 11.90 -28.20 41.50
C ALA A 235 13.21 -27.44 41.23
N SER A 236 14.39 -27.97 41.58
CA SER A 236 15.14 -29.04 40.88
C SER A 236 15.37 -28.72 39.41
N SER A 237 16.34 -27.83 39.14
CA SER A 237 17.00 -27.69 37.85
C SER A 237 17.63 -29.04 37.46
N LYS A 238 17.13 -29.66 36.39
CA LYS A 238 17.75 -30.85 35.80
C LYS A 238 18.55 -30.42 34.58
N ASP A 239 19.85 -30.67 34.66
CA ASP A 239 20.80 -30.62 33.55
C ASP A 239 20.27 -31.40 32.35
N VAL A 240 20.05 -30.70 31.23
CA VAL A 240 19.75 -31.31 29.94
C VAL A 240 21.07 -31.70 29.30
N LYS A 241 21.41 -32.98 29.41
CA LYS A 241 22.50 -33.66 28.71
C LYS A 241 22.23 -33.62 27.20
N MET A 242 22.94 -32.76 26.49
CA MET A 242 22.85 -32.59 25.04
C MET A 242 23.61 -33.71 24.33
N THR A 243 22.94 -34.82 23.99
CA THR A 243 23.50 -35.84 23.10
C THR A 243 23.36 -35.39 21.64
N ARG A 244 24.50 -35.06 21.02
CA ARG A 244 24.65 -34.86 19.58
C ARG A 244 24.55 -36.22 18.86
N THR A 245 23.50 -36.43 18.09
CA THR A 245 23.42 -37.54 17.13
C THR A 245 23.61 -36.96 15.73
N SER A 246 24.83 -37.10 15.19
CA SER A 246 25.16 -36.76 13.80
C SER A 246 24.77 -37.92 12.88
N ALA A 247 23.66 -37.80 12.16
CA ALA A 247 23.31 -38.70 11.06
C ALA A 247 23.91 -38.15 9.76
N SER A 248 25.05 -38.72 9.35
CA SER A 248 25.67 -38.54 8.04
C SER A 248 24.85 -39.31 6.99
N CYS A 249 24.15 -38.59 6.12
CA CYS A 249 23.42 -39.19 5.01
C CYS A 249 24.24 -39.00 3.72
N SER A 250 25.08 -39.99 3.41
CA SER A 250 25.82 -40.07 2.15
C SER A 250 24.86 -40.42 1.01
N LYS A 251 24.57 -39.44 0.14
CA LYS A 251 23.85 -39.67 -1.10
C LYS A 251 24.76 -40.38 -2.10
N LYS A 252 24.46 -41.66 -2.38
CA LYS A 252 24.98 -42.41 -3.53
C LYS A 252 24.39 -41.82 -4.83
N PHE A 253 25.24 -41.39 -5.75
CA PHE A 253 24.85 -41.08 -7.12
C PHE A 253 24.75 -42.38 -7.94
N PRO A 254 23.75 -42.54 -8.83
CA PRO A 254 23.74 -43.62 -9.80
C PRO A 254 24.71 -43.34 -10.97
N PRO A 255 25.29 -44.37 -11.60
CA PRO A 255 26.22 -44.22 -12.71
C PRO A 255 25.52 -43.83 -14.01
N ASN A 256 26.17 -42.94 -14.76
CA ASN A 256 25.81 -42.54 -16.12
C ASN A 256 25.80 -43.76 -17.07
N VAL A 257 24.64 -44.01 -17.70
CA VAL A 257 24.55 -44.92 -18.84
C VAL A 257 24.83 -44.10 -20.11
N VAL A 258 25.98 -44.38 -20.73
CA VAL A 258 26.35 -43.90 -22.06
C VAL A 258 25.75 -44.85 -23.09
N THR A 259 24.82 -44.37 -23.91
CA THR A 259 24.39 -45.07 -25.13
C THR A 259 24.98 -44.35 -26.34
N SER A 260 25.90 -45.02 -27.02
CA SER A 260 26.40 -44.65 -28.35
C SER A 260 25.35 -44.94 -29.43
N PRO A 261 25.36 -44.20 -30.55
CA PRO A 261 24.45 -44.43 -31.66
C PRO A 261 24.98 -45.50 -32.63
N ARG A 262 24.05 -46.23 -33.25
CA ARG A 262 24.20 -46.84 -34.58
C ARG A 262 23.15 -46.22 -35.48
#